data_AF-A0A6A6NBA4-F1
#
_entry.id   AF-A0A6A6NBA4-F1
#
_cell.length_a   1.000
_cell.length_b   1.000
_cell.length_c   1.000
_cell.angle_alpha   90.00
_cell.angle_beta   90.00
_cell.angle_gamma   90.00
#
_symmetry.space_group_name_H-M   'P 1'
#
loop_
_entity.id
_entity.type
_entity.pdbx_description
1 polymer ?
#
loop_
_entity_poly.entity_id
_entity_poly.type
_entity_poly.pdbx_seq_one_letter_code
_entity_poly.pdbx_strand_id
1 'polypeptide(L)'
;MPKPILHGKYGTHHVLVLSDFPPSTRTIELEKLFQDFASRGFVIRWVNDTVALAVFQTPSIALEAQNHVQCPFVVRILDEDDILLGSIPARGELFGSLT
;
A
#
# COMPACT_ATOMS: atom_id res chain seq x y z
N MET A 1 17.01 12.83 23.85
CA MET A 1 15.96 13.43 23.00
C MET A 1 15.69 12.47 21.86
N PRO A 2 14.52 11.83 21.76
CA PRO A 2 14.19 11.02 20.60
C PRO A 2 13.95 11.96 19.41
N LYS A 3 14.55 11.65 18.27
CA LYS A 3 14.39 12.40 17.02
C LYS A 3 12.91 12.42 16.62
N PRO A 4 12.36 13.55 16.15
CA PRO A 4 11.02 13.55 15.58
C PRO A 4 11.09 12.70 14.31
N ILE A 5 10.53 11.50 14.39
CA ILE A 5 10.25 10.71 13.20
C ILE A 5 9.33 11.60 12.37
N LEU A 6 9.79 12.01 11.19
CA LEU A 6 8.94 12.63 10.17
C LEU A 6 7.94 11.57 9.73
N HIS A 7 6.97 11.31 10.59
CA HIS A 7 5.77 10.57 10.31
C HIS A 7 5.05 11.44 9.28
N GLY A 8 5.29 11.15 8.00
CA GLY A 8 4.98 12.02 6.88
C GLY A 8 3.48 12.25 6.76
N LYS A 9 2.93 13.20 7.51
CA LYS A 9 1.56 13.74 7.55
C LYS A 9 0.37 12.77 7.60
N TYR A 10 0.47 11.48 7.24
CA TYR A 10 -0.65 10.53 7.12
C TYR A 10 -0.36 9.07 7.52
N GLY A 11 0.85 8.76 8.01
CA GLY A 11 1.22 7.40 8.44
C GLY A 11 1.09 6.35 7.35
N THR A 12 0.96 5.07 7.72
CA THR A 12 0.77 3.93 6.79
C THR A 12 -0.70 3.70 6.45
N HIS A 13 -1.61 4.41 7.11
CA HIS A 13 -3.07 4.25 7.01
C HIS A 13 -3.67 4.53 5.61
N HIS A 14 -2.89 5.09 4.69
CA HIS A 14 -3.28 5.28 3.29
C HIS A 14 -2.89 4.11 2.39
N VAL A 15 -2.32 3.03 2.96
CA VAL A 15 -1.89 1.85 2.22
C VAL A 15 -2.75 0.66 2.63
N LEU A 16 -3.29 -0.07 1.65
CA LEU A 16 -3.94 -1.36 1.84
C LEU A 16 -2.99 -2.49 1.44
N VAL A 17 -2.87 -3.48 2.30
CA VAL A 17 -2.25 -4.77 2.02
C VAL A 17 -3.31 -5.68 1.42
N LEU A 18 -3.03 -6.16 0.21
CA LEU A 18 -3.76 -7.18 -0.50
C LEU A 18 -2.92 -8.46 -0.38
N SER A 19 -3.47 -9.50 0.21
CA SER A 19 -2.76 -10.76 0.45
C SER A 19 -3.72 -11.94 0.30
N ASP A 20 -3.18 -13.14 0.09
CA ASP A 20 -3.95 -14.38 -0.06
C ASP A 20 -4.69 -14.50 -1.40
N PHE A 21 -4.38 -13.64 -2.37
CA PHE A 21 -4.93 -13.78 -3.72
C PHE A 21 -4.15 -14.83 -4.54
N PRO A 22 -4.77 -15.46 -5.55
CA PRO A 22 -4.11 -16.46 -6.38
C PRO A 22 -2.87 -15.88 -7.07
N PRO A 23 -1.75 -16.62 -7.23
CA PRO A 23 -0.57 -16.13 -7.94
C PRO A 23 -0.80 -15.87 -9.43
N SER A 24 -1.92 -16.35 -9.99
CA SER A 24 -2.39 -15.99 -11.32
C SER A 24 -3.01 -14.59 -11.40
N THR A 25 -3.24 -13.94 -10.26
CA THR A 25 -3.79 -12.58 -10.17
C THR A 25 -2.83 -11.61 -10.83
N ARG A 26 -3.38 -10.73 -11.65
CA ARG A 26 -2.61 -9.71 -12.37
C ARG A 26 -2.93 -8.34 -11.79
N THR A 27 -2.01 -7.39 -12.00
CA THR A 27 -2.21 -5.99 -11.59
C THR A 27 -3.55 -5.45 -12.07
N ILE A 28 -3.94 -5.78 -13.31
CA ILE A 28 -5.21 -5.33 -13.89
C ILE A 28 -6.45 -5.80 -13.11
N GLU A 29 -6.40 -6.98 -12.49
CA GLU A 29 -7.52 -7.48 -11.68
C GLU A 29 -7.60 -6.72 -10.36
N LEU A 30 -6.44 -6.40 -9.76
CA LEU A 30 -6.37 -5.54 -8.57
C LEU A 30 -6.82 -4.11 -8.89
N GLU A 31 -6.38 -3.54 -10.01
CA GLU A 31 -6.80 -2.21 -10.46
C GLU A 31 -8.30 -2.14 -10.74
N LYS A 32 -8.89 -3.21 -11.30
CA LYS A 32 -10.35 -3.31 -11.51
C LYS A 32 -11.14 -3.25 -10.20
N LEU A 33 -10.64 -3.87 -9.12
CA LEU A 33 -11.29 -3.80 -7.81
C LEU A 33 -11.36 -2.36 -7.29
N PHE A 34 -10.35 -1.55 -7.61
CA PHE A 34 -10.28 -0.15 -7.21
C PHE A 34 -10.65 0.81 -8.34
N GLN A 35 -11.26 0.35 -9.43
CA GLN A 35 -11.50 1.18 -10.62
C GLN A 35 -12.40 2.39 -10.31
N ASP A 36 -13.35 2.25 -9.38
CA ASP A 36 -14.19 3.36 -8.92
C ASP A 36 -13.36 4.48 -8.24
N PHE A 37 -12.26 4.08 -7.61
CA PHE A 37 -11.30 4.96 -6.95
C PHE A 37 -10.13 5.39 -7.86
N ALA A 38 -10.07 4.94 -9.11
CA ALA A 38 -9.00 5.32 -10.06
C ALA A 38 -8.95 6.82 -10.30
N SER A 39 -10.11 7.48 -10.31
CA SER A 39 -10.23 8.95 -10.42
C SER A 39 -9.61 9.69 -9.22
N ARG A 40 -9.55 9.04 -8.05
CA ARG A 40 -9.04 9.59 -6.80
C ARG A 40 -7.54 9.30 -6.58
N GLY A 41 -6.92 8.54 -7.48
CA GLY A 41 -5.49 8.25 -7.48
C GLY A 41 -5.08 7.16 -6.49
N PHE A 42 -4.73 5.98 -7.02
CA PHE A 42 -4.08 4.91 -6.26
C PHE A 42 -2.96 4.28 -7.10
N VAL A 43 -2.04 3.58 -6.44
CA VAL A 43 -0.93 2.86 -7.08
C VAL A 43 -0.84 1.46 -6.50
N ILE A 44 -0.77 0.44 -7.36
CA ILE A 44 -0.51 -0.94 -6.95
C ILE A 44 1.01 -1.18 -6.95
N ARG A 45 1.53 -1.68 -5.84
CA ARG A 45 2.92 -2.08 -5.67
C ARG A 45 3.00 -3.54 -5.27
N TRP A 46 3.57 -4.36 -6.14
CA TRP A 46 3.76 -5.77 -5.86
C TRP A 46 4.87 -5.99 -4.82
N VAL A 47 4.61 -6.86 -3.85
CA VAL A 47 5.62 -7.35 -2.91
C VAL A 47 6.10 -8.73 -3.38
N ASN A 48 5.17 -9.62 -3.73
CA ASN A 48 5.43 -10.95 -4.27
C ASN A 48 4.21 -11.43 -5.08
N ASP A 49 4.22 -12.64 -5.61
CA ASP A 49 3.14 -13.17 -6.47
C ASP A 49 1.76 -13.27 -5.80
N THR A 50 1.67 -13.27 -4.47
CA THR A 50 0.40 -13.38 -3.70
C THR A 50 0.14 -12.20 -2.77
N VAL A 51 0.99 -11.17 -2.81
CA VAL A 51 0.92 -10.00 -1.95
C VAL A 51 1.24 -8.72 -2.74
N ALA A 52 0.34 -7.76 -2.65
CA ALA A 52 0.48 -6.44 -3.25
C ALA A 52 -0.02 -5.35 -2.29
N LEU A 53 0.48 -4.14 -2.46
CA LEU A 53 0.14 -2.97 -1.68
C LEU A 53 -0.60 -1.98 -2.58
N ALA A 54 -1.83 -1.62 -2.23
CA ALA A 54 -2.53 -0.51 -2.86
C ALA A 54 -2.30 0.77 -2.04
N VAL A 55 -1.52 1.69 -2.59
CA VAL A 55 -1.19 2.98 -1.99
C VAL A 55 -2.18 4.02 -2.49
N PHE A 56 -2.99 4.58 -1.60
CA PHE A 56 -3.97 5.62 -1.91
C PHE A 56 -3.45 7.01 -1.57
N GLN A 57 -4.03 8.03 -2.20
CA GLN A 57 -3.67 9.42 -1.93
C GLN A 57 -4.03 9.87 -0.50
N THR A 58 -5.09 9.31 0.11
CA THR A 58 -5.52 9.64 1.47
C THR A 58 -6.01 8.39 2.22
N PRO A 59 -5.90 8.37 3.57
CA PRO A 59 -6.40 7.26 4.39
C PRO A 59 -7.92 7.09 4.30
N SER A 60 -8.68 8.17 4.08
CA SER A 60 -10.12 8.09 3.87
C SER A 60 -10.47 7.26 2.64
N ILE A 61 -9.75 7.46 1.52
CA ILE A 61 -9.98 6.69 0.29
C ILE A 61 -9.61 5.22 0.52
N ALA A 62 -8.50 4.93 1.21
CA ALA A 62 -8.10 3.56 1.53
C ALA A 62 -9.18 2.84 2.35
N LEU A 63 -9.74 3.51 3.37
CA LEU A 63 -10.81 2.95 4.19
C LEU A 63 -12.10 2.74 3.40
N GLU A 64 -12.49 3.69 2.55
CA GLU A 64 -13.65 3.54 1.66
C GLU A 64 -13.44 2.36 0.71
N ALA A 65 -12.28 2.28 0.08
CA ALA A 65 -11.91 1.21 -0.84
C ALA A 65 -11.92 -0.17 -0.17
N GLN A 66 -11.40 -0.28 1.04
CA GLN A 66 -11.45 -1.52 1.82
C GLN A 66 -12.90 -1.97 2.11
N ASN A 67 -13.77 -1.04 2.50
CA ASN A 67 -15.17 -1.37 2.78
C ASN A 67 -15.98 -1.63 1.51
N HIS A 68 -15.58 -1.06 0.38
CA HIS A 68 -16.26 -1.21 -0.89
C HIS A 68 -15.84 -2.48 -1.65
N VAL A 69 -14.56 -2.85 -1.56
CA VAL A 69 -14.04 -4.03 -2.25
C VAL A 69 -14.51 -5.29 -1.54
N GLN A 70 -15.33 -6.07 -2.25
CA GLN A 70 -15.61 -7.46 -1.91
C GLN A 70 -14.75 -8.36 -2.79
N CYS A 71 -13.73 -8.96 -2.18
CA CYS A 71 -12.87 -9.91 -2.86
C CYS A 71 -12.68 -11.16 -1.98
N PRO A 72 -12.32 -12.30 -2.58
CA PRO A 72 -12.12 -13.55 -1.85
C PRO A 72 -10.82 -13.60 -1.04
N PHE A 73 -10.04 -12.51 -1.05
CA PHE A 73 -8.71 -12.45 -0.45
C PHE A 73 -8.65 -11.32 0.59
N VAL A 74 -7.58 -11.31 1.39
CA VAL A 74 -7.47 -10.41 2.55
C VAL A 74 -7.08 -9.01 2.11
N VAL A 75 -7.89 -8.02 2.51
CA VAL A 75 -7.63 -6.58 2.32
C VAL A 75 -7.59 -5.91 3.69
N ARG A 76 -6.40 -5.47 4.12
CA ARG A 76 -6.21 -4.81 5.42
C ARG A 76 -5.41 -3.53 5.30
N ILE A 77 -5.62 -2.57 6.19
CA ILE A 77 -4.76 -1.39 6.30
C ILE A 77 -3.36 -1.84 6.74
N LEU A 78 -2.33 -1.26 6.10
CA LEU A 78 -0.93 -1.50 6.47
C LEU A 78 -0.67 -0.88 7.84
N ASP A 79 -0.29 -1.71 8.80
CA ASP A 79 0.05 -1.28 10.14
C ASP A 79 1.49 -0.71 10.20
N GLU A 80 1.78 0.12 11.19
CA GLU A 80 3.11 0.72 11.39
C GLU A 80 4.17 -0.28 11.85
N ASP A 81 3.74 -1.40 12.46
CA ASP A 81 4.62 -2.50 12.88
C ASP A 81 4.67 -3.63 11.85
N ASP A 82 4.05 -3.45 10.67
CA ASP A 82 3.95 -4.51 9.67
C ASP A 82 5.30 -4.74 8.97
N ILE A 83 5.70 -6.02 8.85
CA ILE A 83 6.99 -6.45 8.29
C ILE A 83 7.14 -6.00 6.83
N LEU A 84 6.01 -5.79 6.14
CA LEU A 84 5.93 -5.30 4.78
C LEU A 84 6.50 -3.89 4.61
N LEU A 85 6.54 -3.08 5.68
CA LEU A 85 7.19 -1.76 5.65
C LEU A 85 8.68 -1.84 5.36
N GLY A 86 9.35 -2.90 5.83
CA GLY A 86 10.75 -3.15 5.51
C GLY A 86 10.99 -3.46 4.02
N SER A 87 9.95 -3.88 3.31
CA SER A 87 9.99 -4.15 1.86
C SER A 87 9.59 -2.93 1.02
N ILE A 88 9.03 -1.88 1.63
CA ILE A 88 8.78 -0.61 0.98
C ILE A 88 10.11 0.16 0.98
N PRO A 89 10.77 0.35 -0.19
CA PRO A 89 11.94 1.21 -0.24
C PRO A 89 11.54 2.60 0.27
N ALA A 90 12.11 2.99 1.40
CA ALA A 90 12.00 4.35 1.89
C ALA A 90 12.53 5.25 0.77
N ARG A 91 11.67 6.13 0.23
CA ARG A 91 12.13 7.17 -0.70
C ARG A 91 13.01 8.14 0.09
N GLY A 92 14.27 7.77 0.26
CA GLY A 92 15.24 8.48 1.11
C GLY A 92 16.70 8.06 0.93
N GLU A 93 17.03 6.92 0.32
CA GLU A 93 18.43 6.45 0.25
C GLU A 93 19.09 6.57 -1.14
N LEU A 94 18.76 7.62 -1.91
CA LEU A 94 19.46 7.93 -3.16
C LEU A 94 20.13 9.29 -3.15
N PHE A 95 20.74 9.72 -2.05
CA PHE A 95 21.82 10.71 -2.12
C PHE A 95 22.80 10.50 -0.95
N GLY A 96 24.00 10.01 -1.27
CA GLY A 96 25.15 10.12 -0.38
C GLY A 96 25.87 8.82 -0.08
N SER A 97 26.52 8.22 -1.08
CA SER A 97 27.83 7.63 -0.83
C SER A 97 28.72 7.84 -2.04
N LEU A 98 29.24 9.06 -2.14
CA LEU A 98 30.54 9.30 -2.77
C LEU A 98 31.50 9.54 -1.61
N THR A 99 32.28 8.52 -1.26
CA THR A 99 33.57 8.67 -0.59
C THR A 99 34.47 7.58 -1.14
#